data_AF-A0A1C4Y1D6-F1
#
_entry.id   AF-A0A1C4Y1D6-F1
#
_cell.length_a   1.000
_cell.length_b   1.000
_cell.length_c   1.000
_cell.angle_alpha   90.00
_cell.angle_beta   90.00
_cell.angle_gamma   90.00
#
_symmetry.space_group_name_H-M   'P 1'
#
loop_
_entity.id
_entity.type
_entity.pdbx_description
1 polymer ?
#
loop_
_entity_poly.entity_id
_entity_poly.type
_entity_poly.pdbx_seq_one_letter_code
_entity_poly.pdbx_strand_id
1 'polypeptide(L)'
;MSEPHVTLDPSGLDPVQQKLRGPLEDQLTSALQAAADRVRAGYAGEPVEDVCRRLLDETRSGLHPDIAAGFQPDMDEFCRVAVAIVRGELT
;
A
#
# COMPACT_ATOMS: atom_id res chain seq x y z
N MET A 1 14.61 -5.92 10.91
CA MET A 1 13.17 -6.22 10.80
C MET A 1 12.48 -4.89 10.66
N SER A 2 12.17 -4.47 9.44
CA SER A 2 11.50 -3.19 9.19
C SER A 2 10.08 -3.50 8.76
N GLU A 3 9.15 -3.37 9.70
CA GLU A 3 7.72 -3.38 9.42
C GLU A 3 7.42 -2.20 8.47
N PRO A 4 6.66 -2.42 7.37
CA PRO A 4 6.30 -1.35 6.46
C PRO A 4 5.33 -0.39 7.16
N HIS A 5 5.81 0.83 7.43
CA HIS A 5 5.03 1.90 8.05
C HIS A 5 4.77 2.99 7.00
N VAL A 6 3.54 3.04 6.51
CA VAL A 6 3.08 4.12 5.62
C VAL A 6 2.86 5.37 6.45
N THR A 7 3.65 6.42 6.21
CA THR A 7 3.48 7.74 6.84
C THR A 7 2.90 8.71 5.82
N LEU A 8 1.69 9.22 6.07
CA LEU A 8 1.04 10.18 5.18
C LEU A 8 1.65 11.59 5.34
N ASP A 9 1.92 12.25 4.20
CA ASP A 9 2.45 13.62 4.15
C ASP A 9 1.38 14.65 4.62
N PRO A 10 1.69 15.51 5.60
CA PRO A 10 0.71 16.42 6.24
C PRO A 10 0.24 17.57 5.35
N SER A 11 0.87 17.80 4.20
CA SER A 11 0.71 19.03 3.41
C SER A 11 -0.60 19.09 2.59
N GLY A 12 -1.38 18.00 2.55
CA GLY A 12 -2.60 17.85 1.73
C GLY A 12 -3.87 17.41 2.45
N LEU A 13 -3.90 17.36 3.79
CA LEU A 13 -4.98 16.71 4.55
C LEU A 13 -5.91 17.70 5.28
N ASP A 14 -7.22 17.56 5.06
CA ASP A 14 -8.28 18.31 5.75
C ASP A 14 -8.34 17.95 7.27
N PRO A 15 -8.88 18.81 8.15
CA PRO A 15 -8.89 18.61 9.61
C PRO A 15 -9.58 17.31 10.08
N VAL A 16 -10.52 16.79 9.28
CA VAL A 16 -11.19 15.50 9.52
C VAL A 16 -10.24 14.32 9.23
N GLN A 17 -9.39 14.44 8.22
CA GLN A 17 -8.39 13.42 7.88
C GLN A 17 -7.27 13.34 8.94
N GLN A 18 -6.94 14.44 9.62
CA GLN A 18 -6.02 14.41 10.77
C GLN A 18 -6.57 13.65 11.98
N LYS A 19 -7.89 13.70 12.23
CA LYS A 19 -8.54 12.91 13.31
C LYS A 19 -8.73 11.45 12.94
N LEU A 20 -8.84 11.16 11.64
CA LEU A 20 -8.94 9.80 11.10
C LEU A 20 -7.58 9.16 10.83
N ARG A 21 -6.45 9.88 11.00
CA ARG A 21 -5.10 9.39 10.67
C ARG A 21 -4.77 8.02 11.24
N GLY A 22 -4.97 7.80 12.54
CA GLY A 22 -4.69 6.48 13.15
C GLY A 22 -5.50 5.34 12.50
N PRO A 23 -6.84 5.42 12.52
CA PRO A 23 -7.69 4.42 11.86
C PRO A 23 -7.45 4.27 10.35
N LEU A 24 -7.08 5.36 9.66
CA LEU A 24 -6.81 5.37 8.22
C LEU A 24 -5.46 4.73 7.91
N GLU A 25 -4.42 5.03 8.70
CA GLU A 25 -3.10 4.40 8.64
C GLU A 25 -3.22 2.89 8.93
N ASP A 26 -4.03 2.48 9.91
CA ASP A 26 -4.30 1.07 10.20
C ASP A 26 -5.04 0.37 9.05
N GLN A 27 -6.04 1.03 8.44
CA GLN A 27 -6.75 0.50 7.28
C GLN A 27 -5.86 0.40 6.04
N LEU A 28 -5.03 1.41 5.79
CA LEU A 28 -4.06 1.42 4.70
C LEU A 28 -3.01 0.33 4.88
N THR A 29 -2.49 0.18 6.10
CA THR A 29 -1.53 -0.88 6.43
C THR A 29 -2.16 -2.26 6.24
N SER A 30 -3.38 -2.47 6.73
CA SER A 30 -4.11 -3.73 6.55
C SER A 30 -4.42 -4.02 5.08
N ALA A 31 -4.83 -3.02 4.30
CA ALA A 31 -5.12 -3.16 2.88
C ALA A 31 -3.85 -3.42 2.06
N LEU A 32 -2.74 -2.75 2.37
CA LEU A 32 -1.45 -2.96 1.72
C LEU A 32 -0.90 -4.36 2.04
N GLN A 33 -1.00 -4.81 3.29
CA GLN A 33 -0.57 -6.15 3.68
C GLN A 33 -1.39 -7.24 3.00
N ALA A 34 -2.72 -7.10 2.98
CA ALA A 34 -3.59 -8.03 2.25
C ALA A 34 -3.31 -8.03 0.73
N ALA A 35 -3.03 -6.86 0.15
CA ALA A 35 -2.64 -6.74 -1.24
C ALA A 35 -1.29 -7.41 -1.51
N ALA A 36 -0.29 -7.19 -0.65
CA ALA A 36 1.03 -7.82 -0.75
C ALA A 36 0.94 -9.35 -0.66
N ASP A 37 0.13 -9.89 0.26
CA ASP A 37 -0.08 -11.34 0.39
C ASP A 37 -0.71 -11.95 -0.88
N ARG A 38 -1.71 -11.26 -1.46
CA ARG A 38 -2.34 -11.71 -2.72
C ARG A 38 -1.38 -11.66 -3.90
N VAL A 39 -0.65 -10.56 -4.03
CA VAL A 39 0.33 -10.38 -5.11
C VAL A 39 1.45 -11.40 -4.97
N ARG A 40 1.94 -11.66 -3.75
CA ARG A 40 2.93 -12.70 -3.45
C ARG A 40 2.41 -14.11 -3.78
N ALA A 41 1.18 -14.44 -3.40
CA ALA A 41 0.59 -15.75 -3.68
C ALA A 41 0.41 -16.00 -5.19
N GLY A 42 0.16 -14.94 -5.96
CA GLY A 42 0.03 -14.98 -7.41
C GLY A 42 1.26 -14.49 -8.17
N TYR A 43 2.43 -14.41 -7.53
CA TYR A 43 3.67 -13.98 -8.16
C TYR A 43 4.30 -15.14 -8.93
N ALA A 44 4.53 -14.93 -10.22
CA ALA A 44 5.03 -15.91 -11.18
C ALA A 44 6.32 -15.45 -11.88
N GLY A 45 6.98 -14.40 -11.37
CA GLY A 45 8.21 -13.83 -11.95
C GLY A 45 7.99 -12.57 -12.77
N GLU A 46 6.88 -11.86 -12.54
CA GLU A 46 6.59 -10.58 -13.18
C GLU A 46 7.62 -9.49 -12.81
N PRO A 47 7.86 -8.50 -13.68
CA PRO A 47 8.75 -7.39 -13.35
C PRO A 47 8.19 -6.56 -12.19
N VAL A 48 9.09 -5.88 -11.48
CA VAL A 48 8.75 -4.99 -10.33
C VAL A 48 7.66 -3.99 -10.68
N GLU A 49 7.65 -3.44 -11.91
CA GLU A 49 6.63 -2.49 -12.36
C GLU A 49 5.22 -3.11 -12.40
N ASP A 50 5.09 -4.34 -12.88
CA ASP A 50 3.81 -5.05 -12.91
C ASP A 50 3.35 -5.44 -11.50
N VAL A 51 4.28 -5.86 -10.65
CA VAL A 51 4.03 -6.15 -9.23
C VAL A 51 3.57 -4.88 -8.49
N CYS A 52 4.21 -3.74 -8.75
CA CYS A 52 3.86 -2.44 -8.17
C CYS A 52 2.46 -1.98 -8.62
N ARG A 53 2.13 -2.15 -9.90
CA ARG A 53 0.79 -1.85 -10.42
C ARG A 53 -0.29 -2.75 -9.81
N ARG A 54 -0.03 -4.06 -9.69
CA ARG A 54 -0.95 -5.01 -9.04
C ARG A 54 -1.15 -4.68 -7.56
N LEU A 55 -0.08 -4.32 -6.84
CA LEU A 55 -0.16 -3.84 -5.46
C LEU A 55 -1.08 -2.62 -5.36
N LEU A 56 -0.89 -1.62 -6.22
CA LEU A 56 -1.70 -0.41 -6.23
C LEU A 56 -3.19 -0.71 -6.48
N ASP A 57 -3.49 -1.55 -7.46
CA ASP A 57 -4.87 -1.91 -7.80
C ASP A 57 -5.53 -2.72 -6.68
N GLU A 58 -4.83 -3.71 -6.11
CA GLU A 58 -5.34 -4.51 -4.99
C GLU A 58 -5.55 -3.65 -3.74
N THR A 59 -4.60 -2.77 -3.39
CA THR A 59 -4.76 -1.84 -2.26
C THR A 59 -5.94 -0.91 -2.47
N ARG A 60 -6.09 -0.31 -3.66
CA ARG A 60 -7.25 0.54 -3.98
C ARG A 60 -8.57 -0.21 -3.92
N SER A 61 -8.60 -1.48 -4.34
CA SER A 61 -9.81 -2.32 -4.26
C SER A 61 -10.23 -2.62 -2.82
N GLY A 62 -9.28 -2.65 -1.88
CA GLY A 62 -9.52 -2.86 -0.46
C GLY A 62 -9.95 -1.60 0.29
N LEU A 63 -9.83 -0.42 -0.32
CA LEU A 63 -10.21 0.85 0.28
C LEU A 63 -11.67 1.20 -0.01
N HIS A 64 -12.30 1.88 0.96
CA HIS A 64 -13.63 2.46 0.74
C HIS A 64 -13.57 3.47 -0.43
N PRO A 65 -14.61 3.57 -1.29
CA PRO A 65 -14.60 4.47 -2.45
C PRO A 65 -14.24 5.93 -2.12
N ASP A 66 -14.72 6.43 -0.98
CA ASP A 66 -14.42 7.79 -0.50
C ASP A 66 -12.94 7.98 -0.12
N ILE A 67 -12.28 6.91 0.32
CA ILE A 67 -10.84 6.91 0.65
C ILE A 67 -10.03 6.71 -0.64
N ALA A 68 -10.45 5.78 -1.50
CA ALA A 68 -9.79 5.49 -2.77
C ALA A 68 -9.73 6.72 -3.68
N ALA A 69 -10.76 7.56 -3.68
CA ALA A 69 -10.80 8.81 -4.45
C ALA A 69 -9.75 9.84 -3.98
N GLY A 70 -9.42 9.85 -2.69
CA GLY A 70 -8.39 10.71 -2.10
C GLY A 70 -7.05 10.02 -1.88
N PHE A 71 -6.90 8.76 -2.28
CA PHE A 71 -5.72 7.96 -1.99
C PHE A 71 -4.57 8.31 -2.95
N GLN A 72 -3.61 9.07 -2.43
CA GLN A 72 -2.30 9.30 -3.03
C GLN A 72 -1.25 8.50 -2.25
N PRO A 73 -0.93 7.26 -2.68
CA PRO A 73 0.14 6.49 -2.07
C PRO A 73 1.50 7.11 -2.35
N ASP A 74 2.43 6.90 -1.43
CA ASP A 74 3.84 7.05 -1.71
C ASP A 74 4.30 5.94 -2.67
N MET A 75 4.56 6.31 -3.91
CA MET A 75 4.99 5.37 -4.95
C MET A 75 6.38 4.78 -4.65
N ASP A 76 7.24 5.47 -3.90
CA ASP A 76 8.54 4.93 -3.50
C ASP A 76 8.37 3.77 -2.50
N GLU A 77 7.39 3.88 -1.60
CA GLU A 77 7.07 2.81 -0.65
C GLU A 77 6.47 1.59 -1.36
N PHE A 78 5.54 1.80 -2.29
CA PHE A 78 4.98 0.72 -3.12
C PHE A 78 6.05 0.01 -3.94
N CYS A 79 6.98 0.77 -4.55
CA CYS A 79 8.13 0.20 -5.25
C CYS A 79 9.01 -0.63 -4.33
N ARG A 80 9.28 -0.19 -3.08
CA ARG A 80 10.05 -0.98 -2.10
C ARG A 80 9.37 -2.30 -1.78
N VAL A 81 8.06 -2.31 -1.54
CA VAL A 81 7.29 -3.53 -1.26
C VAL A 81 7.29 -4.46 -2.48
N ALA A 82 7.09 -3.92 -3.68
CA ALA A 82 7.16 -4.69 -4.92
C ALA A 82 8.53 -5.34 -5.13
N VAL A 83 9.61 -4.60 -4.86
CA VAL A 83 10.99 -5.15 -4.89
C VAL A 83 11.16 -6.24 -3.84
N ALA A 84 10.64 -6.08 -2.63
CA ALA A 84 10.71 -7.09 -1.58
C ALA A 84 9.96 -8.37 -1.95
N ILE A 85 8.80 -8.27 -2.61
CA ILE A 85 8.06 -9.43 -3.16
C ILE A 85 8.88 -10.12 -4.24
N VAL A 86 9.41 -9.37 -5.20
CA VAL A 86 10.23 -9.91 -6.32
C VAL A 86 11.50 -10.60 -5.82
N ARG A 87 12.12 -10.07 -4.76
CA ARG A 87 13.30 -10.65 -4.11
C ARG A 87 12.99 -11.78 -3.13
N GLY A 88 11.72 -11.98 -2.79
CA GLY A 88 11.32 -12.96 -1.77
C GLY A 88 11.72 -12.58 -0.33
N GLU A 89 11.94 -11.30 -0.08
CA GLU A 89 12.37 -10.76 1.23
C GLU A 89 11.20 -10.42 2.16
N LEU A 90 9.96 -10.43 1.65
CA LEU A 90 8.75 -10.35 2.46
C LEU A 90 8.54 -11.73 3.12
N THR A 91 8.96 -11.93 4.37
CA THR A 91 8.69 -13.14 5.16
C THR A 91 7.41 -13.01 5.96
#